data_AF-A0A9E1S3M4-F1
#
_entry.id   AF-A0A9E1S3M4-F1
#
_cell.length_a   1.000
_cell.length_b   1.000
_cell.length_c   1.000
_cell.angle_alpha   90.00
_cell.angle_beta   90.00
_cell.angle_gamma   90.00
#
_symmetry.space_group_name_H-M   'P 1'
#
loop_
_entity.id
_entity.type
_entity.pdbx_description
1 polymer ?
#
loop_
_entity_poly.entity_id
_entity_poly.type
_entity_poly.pdbx_seq_one_letter_code
_entity_poly.pdbx_strand_id
1 'polypeptide(L)' 'GDDAGEICQGLAIALKMGATKADFDRTVGIHPTAAEEFVTMRTPRD' A
#
# COMPACT_ATOMS: atom_id res chain seq x y z
N GLY A 1 -6.03 -10.00 -7.26
CA GLY A 1 -7.24 -9.68 -8.03
C GLY A 1 -6.82 -9.10 -9.35
N ASP A 2 -7.79 -8.53 -10.04
CA ASP A 2 -7.53 -7.71 -11.22
C ASP A 2 -6.64 -6.52 -10.76
N ASP A 3 -5.63 -6.16 -11.55
CA ASP A 3 -4.61 -5.13 -11.25
C ASP A 3 -3.53 -5.46 -10.19
N ALA A 4 -3.43 -6.72 -9.74
CA ALA A 4 -2.44 -7.08 -8.71
C ALA A 4 -0.98 -6.86 -9.16
N GLY A 5 -0.68 -7.04 -10.45
CA GLY A 5 0.68 -6.84 -10.96
C GLY A 5 1.12 -5.39 -10.89
N GLU A 6 0.22 -4.49 -11.31
CA GLU A 6 0.38 -3.05 -11.37
C GLU A 6 0.54 -2.46 -9.96
N ILE A 7 -0.31 -2.90 -9.01
CA ILE A 7 -0.22 -2.48 -7.61
C ILE A 7 1.10 -2.96 -6.99
N CYS A 8 1.44 -4.24 -7.15
CA CYS A 8 2.67 -4.80 -6.61
C CYS A 8 3.93 -4.14 -7.18
N GLN A 9 3.93 -3.77 -8.46
CA GLN A 9 5.05 -3.07 -9.09
C GLN A 9 5.31 -1.70 -8.44
N GLY A 10 4.26 -0.93 -8.15
CA GLY A 10 4.38 0.33 -7.41
C GLY A 10 4.88 0.13 -5.97
N LEU A 11 4.31 -0.85 -5.25
CA LEU A 11 4.71 -1.18 -3.89
C LEU A 11 6.17 -1.64 -3.79
N ALA A 12 6.66 -2.40 -4.78
CA ALA A 12 8.04 -2.86 -4.83
C ALA A 12 9.05 -1.70 -4.86
N ILE A 13 8.73 -0.59 -5.53
CA ILE A 13 9.56 0.63 -5.53
C ILE A 13 9.62 1.22 -4.12
N ALA A 14 8.48 1.38 -3.45
CA ALA A 14 8.42 1.92 -2.09
C ALA A 14 9.23 1.06 -1.11
N LEU A 15 9.06 -0.27 -1.16
CA LEU A 15 9.81 -1.20 -0.34
C LEU A 15 11.32 -1.15 -0.63
N LYS A 16 11.72 -1.04 -1.89
CA LYS A 16 13.12 -0.91 -2.30
C LYS A 16 13.76 0.39 -1.76
N MET A 17 12.97 1.45 -1.62
CA MET A 17 13.39 2.72 -1.02
C MET A 17 13.36 2.74 0.51
N GLY A 18 13.01 1.61 1.15
CA GLY A 18 13.00 1.48 2.61
C GLY A 18 11.72 1.98 3.28
N ALA A 19 10.59 1.99 2.57
CA ALA A 19 9.30 2.36 3.15
C ALA A 19 8.95 1.47 4.36
N THR A 20 8.52 2.12 5.43
CA THR A 20 8.05 1.54 6.69
C THR A 20 6.53 1.57 6.75
N LYS A 21 5.93 0.83 7.69
CA LYS A 21 4.47 0.87 7.89
C LYS A 21 3.94 2.30 8.14
N ALA A 22 4.72 3.14 8.84
CA ALA A 22 4.38 4.53 9.08
C ALA A 22 4.32 5.37 7.79
N ASP A 23 5.05 5.01 6.74
CA ASP A 23 4.96 5.71 5.44
C ASP A 23 3.63 5.40 4.75
N PHE A 24 3.17 4.15 4.83
CA PHE A 24 1.87 3.74 4.32
C PHE A 24 0.75 4.44 5.09
N ASP A 25 0.81 4.51 6.43
CA ASP A 25 -0.21 5.18 7.24
C ASP A 25 -0.30 6.70 7.01
N ARG A 26 0.79 7.32 6.58
CA ARG A 26 0.82 8.76 6.23
C ARG A 26 0.39 9.05 4.80
N THR A 27 0.26 8.02 3.96
CA THR A 27 -0.09 8.17 2.54
C THR A 27 -1.61 8.29 2.38
N VAL A 28 -2.06 9.28 1.62
CA VAL A 28 -3.50 9.46 1.31
C VAL A 28 -3.91 8.46 0.23
N GLY A 29 -4.93 7.65 0.52
CA GLY A 29 -5.53 6.75 -0.45
C GLY A 29 -6.24 7.50 -1.58
N ILE A 30 -6.18 6.96 -2.80
CA ILE A 30 -6.96 7.45 -3.93
C ILE A 30 -8.25 6.62 -3.97
N HIS A 31 -9.38 7.29 -3.75
CA HIS A 31 -10.69 6.65 -3.69
C HIS A 31 -11.47 6.80 -5.00
N PRO A 32 -12.15 5.75 -5.51
CA PRO A 32 -12.17 4.36 -5.04
C PRO A 32 -11.15 3.46 -5.76
N THR A 33 -10.24 2.80 -5.03
CA THR A 33 -9.27 1.86 -5.64
C THR A 33 -8.96 0.66 -4.75
N ALA A 34 -8.64 -0.49 -5.34
CA ALA A 34 -8.15 -1.65 -4.57
C ALA A 34 -6.81 -1.37 -3.86
N ALA A 35 -6.00 -0.45 -4.41
CA ALA A 35 -4.71 -0.07 -3.83
C ALA A 35 -4.84 0.75 -2.54
N GLU A 36 -5.94 1.48 -2.33
CA GLU A 36 -6.11 2.35 -1.15
C GLU A 36 -6.16 1.56 0.16
N GLU A 37 -6.53 0.28 0.12
CA GLU A 37 -6.53 -0.61 1.28
C GLU A 37 -5.13 -0.75 1.91
N PHE A 38 -4.05 -0.71 1.11
CA PHE A 38 -2.68 -0.81 1.64
C PHE A 38 -2.28 0.35 2.56
N VAL A 39 -2.94 1.50 2.44
CA VAL A 39 -2.65 2.70 3.24
C VAL A 39 -3.64 2.91 4.39
N THR A 40 -4.59 1.99 4.58
CA THR A 40 -5.59 2.02 5.67
C THR A 40 -5.49 0.83 6.64
N MET A 41 -4.64 -0.16 6.37
CA MET A 41 -4.40 -1.33 7.25
C MET A 41 -3.67 -0.96 8.56
N ARG A 42 -4.39 -0.50 9.59
CA ARG A 42 -3.78 -0.01 10.86
C ARG A 42 -3.54 -1.08 11.92
N THR A 43 -4.39 -2.10 11.97
CA THR A 43 -4.37 -3.11 13.03
C THR A 43 -3.63 -4.36 12.54
N PRO A 44 -2.56 -4.80 13.22
CA PRO A 44 -1.92 -6.09 12.95
C PRO A 44 -2.89 -7.25 13.18
N ARG A 45 -2.69 -8.36 12.46
CA ARG A 45 -3.37 -9.62 12.76
C ARG A 45 -2.44 -10.49 13.61
N ASP A 46 -3.03 -11.24 14.54
CA ASP A 46 -2.35 -12.25 15.36
C ASP A 46 -1.81 -13.41 14.53
#